data_AF-A0AAW2YE06-F1
#
_entry.id   AF-A0AAW2YE06-F1
#
_cell.length_a   1.000
_cell.length_b   1.000
_cell.length_c   1.000
_cell.angle_alpha   90.00
_cell.angle_beta   90.00
_cell.angle_gamma   90.00
#
_symmetry.space_group_name_H-M   'P 1'
#
loop_
_entity.id
_entity.type
_entity.pdbx_description
1 polymer ?
#
loop_
_entity_poly.entity_id
_entity_poly.type
_entity_poly.pdbx_seq_one_letter_code
_entity_poly.pdbx_strand_id
1 'polypeptide(L)'
;MVSDPKILYENEDLDAAISVGGKLVHTKSMKFLDKAAIVTEEDNPKAPNPWKLTTVHRVEELKCIIRMGPIWAAGFLLITAYAQQNTFSLQQAKSMNRHLTKNFQIPAASMSVFTQA
;
A
#
# COMPACT_ATOMS: atom_id res chain seq x y z
N MET A 1 6.38 10.14 25.95
CA MET A 1 5.86 9.01 25.15
C MET A 1 4.60 8.55 25.87
N VAL A 2 3.45 8.41 25.21
CA VAL A 2 2.15 8.16 25.90
C VAL A 2 2.26 6.89 26.75
N SER A 3 2.16 7.07 28.07
CA SER A 3 2.25 5.98 29.05
C SER A 3 0.86 5.44 29.43
N ASP A 4 -0.19 6.27 29.35
CA ASP A 4 -1.56 5.89 29.65
C ASP A 4 -2.42 5.90 28.37
N PRO A 5 -2.95 4.76 27.91
CA PRO A 5 -3.87 4.69 26.76
C PRO A 5 -5.15 5.51 26.95
N LYS A 6 -5.57 5.78 28.19
CA LYS A 6 -6.84 6.46 28.50
C LYS A 6 -6.86 7.95 28.12
N ILE A 7 -5.71 8.55 27.82
CA ILE A 7 -5.63 9.96 27.40
C ILE A 7 -5.81 10.16 25.89
N LEU A 8 -5.96 9.07 25.13
CA LEU A 8 -6.13 9.14 23.69
C LEU A 8 -7.58 9.53 23.35
N TYR A 9 -7.70 10.39 22.34
CA TYR A 9 -8.98 10.91 21.88
C TYR A 9 -9.81 9.81 21.23
N GLU A 10 -11.04 9.64 21.71
CA GLU A 10 -12.04 8.72 21.16
C GLU A 10 -13.33 9.47 20.86
N ASN A 11 -13.97 9.17 19.73
CA ASN A 11 -15.25 9.77 19.35
C ASN A 11 -16.08 8.76 18.56
N GLU A 12 -17.15 8.24 19.18
CA GLU A 12 -18.01 7.21 18.57
C GLU A 12 -18.80 7.74 17.37
N ASP A 13 -19.27 8.99 17.42
CA ASP A 13 -20.05 9.59 16.34
C ASP A 13 -19.20 9.75 15.06
N LEU A 14 -17.93 10.17 15.20
CA LEU A 14 -16.99 10.33 14.09
C LEU A 14 -16.50 9.01 13.52
N ASP A 15 -16.47 7.97 14.35
CA ASP A 15 -15.98 6.65 13.99
C ASP A 15 -17.11 5.70 13.58
N ALA A 16 -18.39 6.06 13.76
CA ALA A 16 -19.54 5.20 13.50
C ALA A 16 -19.55 4.61 12.08
N ALA A 17 -19.20 5.41 11.07
CA ALA A 17 -19.16 4.97 9.67
C ALA A 17 -18.03 3.98 9.35
N ILE A 18 -16.94 4.01 10.12
CA ILE A 18 -15.74 3.19 9.90
C ILE A 18 -15.65 2.02 10.89
N SER A 19 -16.39 2.08 12.00
CA SER A 19 -16.45 1.05 13.04
C SER A 19 -17.60 0.05 12.86
N VAL A 20 -18.26 0.02 11.68
CA VAL A 20 -19.41 -0.88 11.41
C VAL A 20 -19.05 -2.35 11.62
N GLY A 21 -17.81 -2.73 11.30
CA GLY A 21 -17.26 -4.08 11.51
C GLY A 21 -16.63 -4.31 12.88
N GLY A 22 -16.69 -3.33 13.79
CA GLY A 22 -16.03 -3.34 15.09
C GLY A 22 -14.91 -2.30 15.22
N LYS A 23 -14.56 -1.95 16.46
CA LYS A 23 -13.53 -0.96 16.79
C LYS A 23 -12.17 -1.65 16.98
N LEU A 24 -11.13 -1.09 16.35
CA LEU A 24 -9.75 -1.52 16.57
C LEU A 24 -9.27 -1.16 17.98
N VAL A 25 -8.62 -2.12 18.65
CA VAL A 25 -8.05 -1.94 19.99
C VAL A 25 -6.69 -1.28 19.88
N HIS A 26 -6.40 -0.36 20.80
CA HIS A 26 -5.13 0.33 20.86
C HIS A 26 -3.93 -0.63 20.99
N THR A 27 -2.91 -0.46 20.14
CA THR A 27 -1.71 -1.31 20.13
C THR A 27 -0.45 -0.55 20.53
N LYS A 28 0.47 -1.24 21.24
CA LYS A 28 1.73 -0.66 21.74
C LYS A 28 2.79 -0.42 20.65
N SER A 29 2.56 -0.87 19.42
CA SER A 29 3.50 -0.65 18.30
C SER A 29 3.25 0.70 17.64
N MET A 30 4.28 1.29 17.04
CA MET A 30 4.18 2.56 16.30
C MET A 30 3.59 3.71 17.15
N LYS A 31 3.94 3.76 18.45
CA LYS A 31 3.37 4.75 19.40
C LYS A 31 3.57 6.22 19.02
N PHE A 32 4.50 6.49 18.12
CA PHE A 32 4.71 7.84 17.62
C PHE A 32 3.50 8.36 16.82
N LEU A 33 2.70 7.46 16.22
CA LEU A 33 1.45 7.81 15.54
C LEU A 33 0.33 8.18 16.51
N ASP A 34 0.36 7.64 17.74
CA ASP A 34 -0.64 7.94 18.79
C ASP A 34 -0.67 9.43 19.14
N LYS A 35 0.41 10.16 18.84
CA LYS A 35 0.47 11.62 19.04
C LYS A 35 -0.63 12.37 18.31
N ALA A 36 -1.11 11.84 17.18
CA ALA A 36 -2.21 12.44 16.42
C ALA A 36 -3.57 12.35 17.14
N ALA A 37 -3.67 11.47 18.14
CA ALA A 37 -4.85 11.30 18.98
C ALA A 37 -4.67 11.89 20.38
N ILE A 38 -3.72 12.81 20.59
CA ILE A 38 -3.56 13.53 21.86
C ILE A 38 -4.27 14.87 21.74
N VAL A 39 -5.22 15.14 22.64
CA VAL A 39 -5.90 16.44 22.71
C VAL A 39 -4.94 17.50 23.24
N THR A 40 -4.82 18.62 22.53
CA THR A 40 -4.07 19.80 22.97
C THR A 40 -5.02 20.92 23.40
N GLU A 41 -4.50 21.94 24.10
CA GLU A 41 -5.32 23.06 24.61
C GLU A 41 -6.00 23.87 23.51
N GLU A 42 -5.45 23.84 22.29
CA GLU A 42 -6.00 24.54 21.11
C GLU A 42 -7.10 23.75 20.40
N ASP A 43 -7.28 22.47 20.74
CA ASP A 43 -8.24 21.60 20.07
C ASP A 43 -9.64 21.77 20.66
N ASN A 44 -10.64 21.75 19.78
CA ASN A 44 -12.04 21.66 20.20
C ASN A 44 -12.53 20.20 20.06
N PRO A 45 -12.59 19.42 21.15
CA PRO A 45 -12.97 18.01 21.08
C PRO A 45 -14.42 17.77 20.64
N LYS A 46 -15.28 18.81 20.69
CA LYS A 46 -16.68 18.75 20.21
C LYS A 46 -16.82 18.99 18.71
N ALA A 47 -15.84 19.65 18.10
CA ALA A 47 -15.78 19.91 16.66
C ALA A 47 -14.32 19.83 16.20
N PRO A 48 -13.71 18.63 16.24
CA PRO A 48 -12.29 18.48 15.97
C PRO A 48 -11.99 18.73 14.49
N ASN A 49 -10.83 19.36 14.23
CA ASN A 49 -10.26 19.39 12.88
C ASN A 49 -9.49 18.07 12.66
N PRO A 50 -9.90 17.20 11.72
CA PRO A 50 -9.27 15.89 11.51
C PRO A 50 -7.80 15.95 11.11
N TRP A 51 -7.32 17.11 10.63
CA TRP A 51 -5.91 17.33 10.31
C TRP A 51 -5.05 17.68 11.53
N LYS A 52 -5.68 18.08 12.63
CA LYS A 52 -4.99 18.43 13.90
C LYS A 52 -5.20 17.37 14.98
N LEU A 53 -6.42 16.86 15.10
CA LEU A 53 -6.81 15.86 16.08
C LEU A 53 -7.62 14.75 15.39
N THR A 54 -7.15 13.51 15.52
CA THR A 54 -7.85 12.32 15.02
C THR A 54 -8.14 11.34 16.16
N THR A 55 -9.06 10.42 15.95
CA THR A 55 -9.41 9.40 16.95
C THR A 55 -8.35 8.30 17.01
N VAL A 56 -8.21 7.65 18.16
CA VAL A 56 -7.34 6.48 18.34
C VAL A 56 -7.69 5.36 17.34
N HIS A 57 -8.96 5.21 17.00
CA HIS A 57 -9.42 4.20 16.06
C HIS A 57 -8.82 4.41 14.67
N ARG A 58 -8.88 5.64 14.14
CA ARG A 58 -8.27 6.01 12.86
C ARG A 58 -6.75 5.85 12.86
N VAL A 59 -6.10 6.11 13.99
CA VAL A 59 -4.66 5.83 14.15
C VAL A 59 -4.38 4.32 14.03
N GLU A 60 -5.20 3.47 14.64
CA GLU A 60 -5.05 2.01 14.50
C GLU A 60 -5.34 1.52 13.08
N GLU A 61 -6.32 2.10 12.37
CA GLU A 61 -6.55 1.81 10.95
C GLU A 61 -5.32 2.14 10.11
N LEU A 62 -4.70 3.30 10.33
CA LEU A 62 -3.46 3.68 9.66
C LEU A 62 -2.32 2.72 9.98
N LYS A 63 -2.17 2.29 11.24
CA LYS A 63 -1.17 1.28 11.62
C LYS A 63 -1.39 -0.03 10.85
N CYS A 64 -2.64 -0.45 10.65
CA CYS A 64 -2.99 -1.60 9.82
C CYS A 64 -2.53 -1.43 8.37
N ILE A 65 -2.78 -0.26 7.76
CA ILE A 65 -2.32 0.04 6.39
C ILE A 65 -0.79 -0.03 6.30
N ILE A 66 -0.07 0.57 7.26
CA ILE A 66 1.40 0.53 7.30
C ILE A 66 1.91 -0.91 7.44
N ARG A 67 1.28 -1.73 8.30
CA ARG A 67 1.63 -3.16 8.45
C ARG A 67 1.37 -3.96 7.17
N MET A 68 0.45 -3.51 6.32
CA MET A 68 0.20 -4.13 5.02
C MET A 68 1.32 -3.80 4.01
N GLY A 69 2.08 -2.73 4.21
CA GLY A 69 3.15 -2.25 3.31
C GLY A 69 4.08 -3.33 2.74
N PRO A 70 4.62 -4.29 3.53
CA PRO A 70 5.45 -5.37 3.01
C PRO A 70 4.76 -6.26 1.96
N ILE A 71 3.45 -6.47 2.06
CA ILE A 71 2.67 -7.25 1.08
C ILE A 71 2.60 -6.49 -0.24
N TRP A 72 2.35 -5.18 -0.20
CA TRP A 72 2.37 -4.32 -1.39
C TRP A 72 3.78 -4.27 -2.00
N ALA A 73 4.81 -4.25 -1.15
CA ALA A 73 6.20 -4.26 -1.59
C ALA A 73 6.57 -5.51 -2.39
N ALA A 74 6.10 -6.68 -1.97
CA ALA A 74 6.24 -7.92 -2.73
C ALA A 74 5.54 -7.83 -4.11
N GLY A 75 4.40 -7.16 -4.17
CA GLY A 75 3.68 -6.89 -5.43
C GLY A 75 4.48 -6.06 -6.44
N PHE A 76 5.34 -5.14 -5.99
CA PHE A 76 6.17 -4.35 -6.90
C PHE A 76 7.13 -5.20 -7.74
N LEU A 77 7.64 -6.32 -7.22
CA LEU A 77 8.50 -7.22 -7.99
C LEU A 77 7.75 -7.82 -9.18
N LEU A 78 6.50 -8.26 -8.94
CA LEU A 78 5.64 -8.79 -10.00
C LEU A 78 5.31 -7.71 -11.04
N ILE A 79 4.91 -6.51 -10.60
CA ILE A 79 4.59 -5.39 -11.49
C ILE A 79 5.80 -5.00 -12.34
N THR A 80 6.99 -4.96 -11.74
CA THR A 80 8.24 -4.62 -12.44
C THR A 80 8.57 -5.68 -13.49
N ALA A 81 8.49 -6.97 -13.13
CA ALA A 81 8.72 -8.06 -14.07
C ALA A 81 7.73 -8.00 -15.24
N TYR A 82 6.44 -7.76 -14.96
CA TYR A 82 5.40 -7.60 -15.98
C TYR A 82 5.67 -6.41 -16.90
N ALA A 83 6.04 -5.26 -16.34
CA ALA A 83 6.34 -4.05 -17.13
C ALA A 83 7.53 -4.25 -18.08
N GLN A 84 8.50 -5.09 -17.69
CA GLN A 84 9.70 -5.35 -18.50
C GLN A 84 9.57 -6.57 -19.42
N GLN A 85 8.48 -7.35 -19.32
CA GLN A 85 8.24 -8.56 -20.10
C GLN A 85 8.45 -8.32 -21.60
N ASN A 86 7.79 -7.31 -22.17
CA ASN A 86 7.89 -7.01 -23.61
C ASN A 86 9.33 -6.66 -24.05
N THR A 87 10.07 -5.93 -23.21
CA THR A 87 11.43 -5.50 -23.51
C THR A 87 12.40 -6.67 -23.46
N PHE A 88 12.38 -7.47 -22.38
CA PHE A 88 13.27 -8.61 -22.23
C PHE A 88 12.96 -9.72 -23.24
N SER A 89 11.69 -10.02 -23.48
CA SER A 89 11.29 -11.00 -24.50
C SER A 89 11.77 -10.60 -25.89
N LEU A 90 11.73 -9.31 -26.24
CA LEU A 90 12.27 -8.82 -27.51
C LEU A 90 13.80 -8.96 -27.57
N GLN A 91 14.51 -8.62 -26.48
CA GLN A 91 15.97 -8.75 -26.42
C GLN A 91 16.40 -10.21 -26.51
N GLN A 92 15.70 -11.12 -25.83
CA GLN A 92 15.89 -12.55 -25.93
C GLN A 92 15.62 -13.04 -27.37
N ALA A 93 14.52 -12.62 -27.99
CA ALA A 93 14.22 -12.99 -29.37
C ALA A 93 15.32 -12.52 -30.34
N LYS A 94 15.95 -11.36 -30.10
CA LYS A 94 17.08 -10.89 -30.93
C LYS A 94 18.30 -11.80 -30.87
N SER A 95 18.61 -12.39 -29.71
CA SER A 95 19.75 -13.30 -29.53
C SER A 95 19.47 -14.75 -29.94
N MET A 96 18.20 -15.12 -30.10
CA MET A 96 17.81 -16.46 -30.56
C MET A 96 18.05 -16.65 -32.06
N ASN A 97 18.38 -17.88 -32.45
CA ASN A 97 18.34 -18.27 -33.86
C ASN A 97 16.87 -18.37 -34.32
N ARG A 98 16.48 -17.49 -35.25
CA ARG A 98 15.11 -17.38 -35.79
C ARG A 98 15.01 -17.80 -37.27
N HIS A 99 16.03 -18.46 -37.82
CA HIS A 99 15.99 -18.96 -39.20
C HIS A 99 15.15 -20.22 -39.29
N LEU A 100 14.09 -20.18 -40.10
CA LEU A 100 13.34 -21.40 -40.47
C LEU A 100 13.95 -22.08 -41.70
N THR A 101 14.52 -21.27 -42.61
CA THR A 101 15.24 -21.74 -43.79
C THR A 101 16.48 -20.87 -44.01
N LYS A 102 17.32 -21.21 -45.01
CA LYS A 102 18.52 -20.43 -45.35
C LYS A 102 18.23 -18.96 -45.72
N ASN A 103 17.02 -18.68 -46.24
CA ASN A 103 16.66 -17.36 -46.75
C ASN A 103 15.53 -16.68 -45.95
N PHE A 104 15.00 -17.34 -44.92
CA PHE A 104 13.87 -16.85 -44.15
C PHE A 104 14.17 -16.85 -42.65
N GLN A 105 14.16 -15.64 -42.07
CA GLN A 105 14.30 -15.40 -40.64
C GLN A 105 13.07 -14.65 -40.13
N ILE A 106 12.38 -15.21 -39.13
CA ILE A 106 11.24 -14.54 -38.49
C ILE A 106 11.74 -13.29 -37.77
N PRO A 107 11.17 -12.09 -37.93
CA PRO A 107 11.56 -10.89 -37.18
C PRO A 107 11.47 -11.06 -35.65
N ALA A 108 12.39 -10.47 -34.88
CA ALA A 108 12.37 -10.61 -33.42
C ALA A 108 11.11 -9.98 -32.80
N ALA A 109 10.62 -8.89 -33.39
CA ALA A 109 9.42 -8.20 -32.91
C ALA A 109 8.15 -9.05 -33.05
N SER A 110 8.04 -9.92 -34.06
CA SER A 110 6.87 -10.79 -34.22
C SER A 110 6.84 -11.95 -33.21
N MET A 111 7.91 -12.19 -32.46
CA MET A 111 7.94 -13.23 -31.42
C MET A 111 7.13 -12.83 -30.16
N SER A 112 6.70 -11.57 -30.02
CA SER A 112 5.89 -11.12 -28.88
C SER A 112 4.54 -11.84 -28.78
N VAL A 113 4.04 -12.41 -29.89
CA VAL A 113 2.80 -13.20 -29.93
C VAL A 113 2.83 -14.40 -28.97
N PHE A 114 4.01 -14.97 -28.69
CA PHE A 114 4.17 -16.12 -27.79
C PHE A 114 4.24 -15.71 -26.32
N THR A 115 4.40 -14.42 -26.03
CA THR A 115 4.56 -13.89 -24.66
C THR A 115 3.37 -13.06 -24.20
N GLN A 116 2.43 -12.77 -25.10
CA GLN A 116 1.22 -11.96 -24.85
C GLN A 116 -0.09 -12.76 -24.94
N ALA A 117 0.01 -14.09 -25.04
CA ALA A 117 -1.13 -15.01 -25.04
C ALA A 117 -1.52 -15.45 -23.62
#